data_AF-A0A651GPI2-F1
#
_entry.id   AF-A0A651GPI2-F1
#
_cell.length_a   1.000
_cell.length_b   1.000
_cell.length_c   1.000
_cell.angle_alpha   90.00
_cell.angle_beta   90.00
_cell.angle_gamma   90.00
#
_symmetry.space_group_name_H-M   'P 1'
#
loop_
_entity.id
_entity.type
_entity.pdbx_description
1 polymer ?
#
loop_
_entity_poly.entity_id
_entity_poly.type
_entity_poly.pdbx_seq_one_letter_code
_entity_poly.pdbx_strand_id
1 'polypeptide(L)'
;TLIELGRTEALLPYQEQIPNERLEHGAHTRAVVIEVRKQLRGAQIVASRTHPALVVGLFALEVPEIEEGIVEIKGIAREAGHRTKVAVMSNDRDVDPVGACVGPGGQRARSVQKELHAEELERIDIVRWADEPEQLVGNALSPAKVSSVYLYPEEGTALVVVPDYQLSLAIGREGQNARLAARLTGWRIDIKSETQFAEEQRAFQEAFEAGLIDEYGNPLSDEGAKAIEAAFESAEAVRRSALEDEEDDVLSAEPDATPTDLPIGAPPDPIVPEPTEVVEVTDPEQDPTATP
;
A
#
# COMPACT_ATOMS: atom_id res chain seq x y z
N THR A 1 -11.07 -23.12 15.42
CA THR A 1 -12.43 -22.90 14.85
C THR A 1 -12.69 -23.94 13.77
N LEU A 2 -13.94 -24.37 13.59
CA LEU A 2 -14.33 -25.24 12.47
C LEU A 2 -15.14 -24.41 11.48
N ILE A 3 -14.84 -24.54 10.19
CA ILE A 3 -15.55 -23.88 9.09
C ILE A 3 -16.31 -24.97 8.31
N GLU A 4 -17.62 -24.83 8.22
CA GLU A 4 -18.45 -25.74 7.43
C GLU A 4 -18.31 -25.43 5.92
N LEU A 5 -17.91 -26.43 5.14
CA LEU A 5 -17.78 -26.35 3.67
C LEU A 5 -18.95 -27.04 2.95
N GLY A 6 -20.06 -27.28 3.66
CA GLY A 6 -21.27 -27.96 3.19
C GLY A 6 -21.20 -29.48 3.19
N ARG A 7 -20.16 -30.10 2.61
CA ARG A 7 -19.99 -31.57 2.60
C ARG A 7 -18.98 -32.08 3.61
N THR A 8 -18.17 -31.18 4.16
CA THR A 8 -17.08 -31.48 5.08
C THR A 8 -16.76 -30.23 5.89
N GLU A 9 -15.83 -30.34 6.82
CA GLU A 9 -15.39 -29.25 7.68
C GLU A 9 -13.90 -28.99 7.47
N ALA A 10 -13.51 -27.72 7.53
CA ALA A 10 -12.12 -27.31 7.63
C ALA A 10 -11.79 -26.87 9.06
N LEU A 11 -10.64 -27.31 9.55
CA LEU A 11 -10.05 -26.79 10.78
C LEU A 11 -9.36 -25.46 10.46
N LEU A 12 -9.72 -24.41 11.21
CA LEU A 12 -9.00 -23.14 11.26
C LEU A 12 -8.23 -23.06 12.60
N PRO A 13 -6.94 -23.42 12.63
CA PRO A 13 -6.10 -23.36 13.82
C PRO A 13 -5.98 -21.93 14.36
N TYR A 14 -5.66 -21.77 15.64
CA TYR A 14 -5.49 -20.46 16.26
C TYR A 14 -4.37 -19.63 15.61
N GLN A 15 -3.25 -20.28 15.25
CA GLN A 15 -2.12 -19.63 14.55
C GLN A 15 -2.46 -19.13 13.13
N GLU A 16 -3.53 -19.66 12.56
CA GLU A 16 -4.00 -19.34 11.21
C GLU A 16 -5.23 -18.42 11.23
N GLN A 17 -5.65 -17.99 12.42
CA GLN A 17 -6.65 -16.93 12.61
C GLN A 17 -5.94 -15.59 12.64
N ILE A 18 -6.59 -14.58 12.07
CA ILE A 18 -6.02 -13.24 12.12
C ILE A 18 -6.08 -12.75 13.58
N PRO A 19 -5.01 -12.12 14.11
CA PRO A 19 -5.00 -11.63 15.48
C PRO A 19 -6.18 -10.72 15.77
N ASN A 20 -6.79 -10.88 16.96
CA ASN A 20 -7.97 -10.12 17.42
C ASN A 20 -9.25 -10.31 16.58
N GLU A 21 -9.27 -11.27 15.65
CA GLU A 21 -10.47 -11.57 14.86
C GLU A 21 -11.56 -12.21 15.69
N ARG A 22 -12.79 -11.70 15.56
CA ARG A 22 -13.98 -12.29 16.13
C ARG A 22 -14.77 -13.02 15.06
N LEU A 23 -14.66 -14.34 15.05
CA LEU A 23 -15.47 -15.20 14.19
C LEU A 23 -16.74 -15.60 14.94
N GLU A 24 -17.88 -15.05 14.51
CA GLU A 24 -19.18 -15.38 15.08
C GLU A 24 -19.71 -16.72 14.55
N HIS A 25 -20.41 -17.47 15.40
CA HIS A 25 -21.04 -18.71 14.99
C HIS A 25 -22.15 -18.45 13.97
N GLY A 26 -22.15 -19.18 12.86
CA GLY A 26 -23.12 -19.02 11.78
C GLY A 26 -22.79 -17.89 10.79
N ALA A 27 -21.76 -17.08 11.05
CA ALA A 27 -21.29 -16.09 10.10
C ALA A 27 -20.55 -16.76 8.94
N HIS A 28 -20.74 -16.22 7.73
CA HIS A 28 -19.93 -16.61 6.58
C HIS A 28 -18.51 -16.04 6.73
N THR A 29 -17.51 -16.87 6.49
CA THR A 29 -16.10 -16.46 6.50
C THR A 29 -15.37 -17.09 5.32
N ARG A 30 -14.55 -16.31 4.63
CA ARG A 30 -13.66 -16.84 3.58
C ARG A 30 -12.32 -17.25 4.18
N ALA A 31 -11.75 -18.34 3.70
CA ALA A 31 -10.42 -18.77 4.12
C ALA A 31 -9.75 -19.51 2.96
N VAL A 32 -8.43 -19.58 2.98
CA VAL A 32 -7.68 -20.38 2.01
C VAL A 32 -7.33 -21.73 2.63
N VAL A 33 -7.44 -22.82 1.86
CA VAL A 33 -6.95 -24.13 2.28
C VAL A 33 -5.44 -24.16 2.14
N ILE A 34 -4.71 -24.36 3.24
CA ILE A 34 -3.24 -24.41 3.25
C ILE A 34 -2.71 -25.84 3.27
N GLU A 35 -3.50 -26.80 3.76
CA GLU A 35 -3.07 -28.18 3.87
C GLU A 35 -4.25 -29.16 3.85
N VAL A 36 -4.04 -30.33 3.25
CA VAL A 36 -4.97 -31.46 3.33
C VAL A 36 -4.23 -32.70 3.80
N ARG A 37 -4.52 -33.15 5.02
CA ARG A 37 -3.88 -34.32 5.65
C ARG A 37 -4.77 -35.54 5.53
N LYS A 38 -4.22 -36.68 5.14
CA LYS A 38 -4.94 -37.97 5.26
C LYS A 38 -4.82 -38.49 6.70
N GLN A 39 -5.95 -38.72 7.35
CA GLN A 39 -6.01 -39.34 8.68
C GLN A 39 -6.83 -40.62 8.66
N LEU A 40 -6.74 -41.41 9.73
CA LEU A 40 -7.47 -42.68 9.89
C LEU A 40 -9.00 -42.53 9.77
N ARG A 41 -9.54 -41.34 10.07
CA ARG A 41 -10.98 -41.03 10.03
C ARG A 41 -11.41 -40.14 8.86
N GLY A 42 -10.55 -39.99 7.84
CA GLY A 42 -10.83 -39.17 6.67
C GLY A 42 -9.77 -38.09 6.43
N ALA A 43 -9.99 -37.25 5.41
CA ALA A 43 -9.13 -36.11 5.16
C ALA A 43 -9.41 -34.99 6.17
N GLN A 44 -8.37 -34.43 6.77
CA GLN A 44 -8.44 -33.21 7.56
C GLN A 44 -8.00 -32.05 6.67
N ILE A 45 -8.89 -31.09 6.46
CA ILE A 45 -8.62 -29.86 5.72
C ILE A 45 -8.21 -28.80 6.73
N VAL A 46 -7.06 -28.14 6.50
CA VAL A 46 -6.58 -27.03 7.31
C VAL A 46 -6.73 -25.75 6.49
N ALA A 47 -7.44 -24.78 7.04
CA ALA A 47 -7.66 -23.48 6.45
C ALA A 47 -6.86 -22.40 7.19
N SER A 48 -6.67 -21.27 6.51
CA SER A 48 -5.99 -20.08 7.03
C SER A 48 -6.68 -18.79 6.60
N ARG A 49 -6.70 -17.84 7.51
CA ARG A 49 -7.05 -16.44 7.25
C ARG A 49 -5.84 -15.50 7.31
N THR A 50 -4.72 -15.93 7.88
CA THR A 50 -3.46 -15.14 7.92
C THR A 50 -2.64 -15.27 6.63
N HIS A 51 -2.79 -16.36 5.89
CA HIS A 51 -1.98 -16.65 4.71
C HIS A 51 -2.20 -15.61 3.57
N PRO A 52 -1.14 -15.14 2.86
CA PRO A 52 -1.27 -14.14 1.79
C PRO A 52 -2.19 -14.55 0.64
N ALA A 53 -2.29 -15.86 0.37
CA ALA A 53 -3.17 -16.40 -0.67
C ALA A 53 -4.66 -16.09 -0.45
N LEU A 54 -5.10 -15.81 0.79
CA LEU A 54 -6.45 -15.31 1.02
C LEU A 54 -6.66 -13.98 0.29
N VAL A 55 -5.75 -13.02 0.45
CA VAL A 55 -5.84 -11.70 -0.19
C VAL A 55 -5.84 -11.83 -1.72
N VAL A 56 -4.98 -12.70 -2.27
CA VAL A 56 -4.94 -12.98 -3.71
C VAL A 56 -6.29 -13.52 -4.20
N GLY A 57 -6.86 -14.50 -3.50
CA GLY A 57 -8.16 -15.07 -3.85
C GLY A 57 -9.31 -14.06 -3.72
N LEU A 58 -9.27 -13.18 -2.72
CA LEU A 58 -10.26 -12.12 -2.55
C LEU A 58 -10.21 -11.09 -3.69
N PHE A 59 -9.01 -10.69 -4.09
CA PHE A 59 -8.84 -9.80 -5.25
C PHE A 59 -9.32 -10.46 -6.55
N ALA A 60 -9.03 -11.75 -6.75
CA ALA A 60 -9.54 -12.48 -7.92
C ALA A 60 -11.07 -12.54 -7.97
N LEU A 61 -11.75 -12.57 -6.82
CA LEU A 61 -13.22 -12.53 -6.74
C LEU A 61 -13.81 -11.12 -6.91
N GLU A 62 -13.06 -10.07 -6.54
CA GLU A 62 -13.53 -8.67 -6.55
C GLU A 62 -13.19 -7.94 -7.86
N VAL A 63 -12.11 -8.34 -8.54
CA VAL A 63 -11.54 -7.64 -9.69
C VAL A 63 -11.61 -8.54 -10.93
N PRO A 64 -12.57 -8.30 -11.86
CA PRO A 64 -12.73 -9.10 -13.08
C PRO A 64 -11.44 -9.17 -13.93
N GLU A 65 -10.68 -8.07 -13.97
CA GLU A 65 -9.44 -7.99 -14.73
C GLU A 65 -8.37 -8.97 -14.20
N ILE A 66 -8.41 -9.33 -12.91
CA ILE A 66 -7.55 -10.36 -12.32
C ILE A 66 -8.03 -11.77 -12.71
N GLU A 67 -9.34 -12.01 -12.66
CA GLU A 67 -9.93 -13.29 -13.07
C GLU A 67 -9.66 -13.61 -14.55
N GLU A 68 -9.72 -12.59 -15.41
CA GLU A 68 -9.45 -12.69 -16.85
C GLU A 68 -7.94 -12.76 -17.19
N GLY A 69 -7.06 -12.56 -16.20
CA GLY A 69 -5.60 -12.55 -16.38
C GLY A 69 -5.05 -11.31 -17.09
N ILE A 70 -5.87 -10.25 -17.23
CA ILE A 70 -5.45 -8.94 -17.74
C ILE A 70 -4.53 -8.27 -16.72
N VAL A 71 -4.89 -8.33 -15.44
CA VAL A 71 -4.09 -7.84 -14.32
C VAL A 71 -3.58 -9.04 -13.53
N GLU A 72 -2.30 -9.02 -13.18
CA GLU A 72 -1.64 -10.07 -12.41
C GLU A 72 -1.09 -9.50 -11.11
N ILE A 73 -1.30 -10.21 -10.00
CA ILE A 73 -0.62 -9.95 -8.73
C ILE A 73 0.77 -10.59 -8.79
N LYS A 74 1.80 -9.76 -8.94
CA LYS A 74 3.21 -10.19 -9.06
C LYS A 74 3.88 -10.43 -7.71
N GLY A 75 3.44 -9.75 -6.67
CA GLY A 75 4.02 -9.88 -5.33
C GLY A 75 3.05 -9.47 -4.24
N ILE A 76 3.21 -10.07 -3.06
CA ILE A 76 2.43 -9.73 -1.88
C ILE A 76 3.29 -9.84 -0.60
N ALA A 77 3.23 -8.82 0.23
CA ALA A 77 3.82 -8.81 1.57
C ALA A 77 2.72 -8.49 2.58
N ARG A 78 2.49 -9.41 3.52
CA ARG A 78 1.36 -9.33 4.46
C ARG A 78 1.83 -9.47 5.91
N GLU A 79 1.30 -8.59 6.74
CA GLU A 79 1.23 -8.69 8.19
C GLU A 79 -0.25 -8.72 8.55
N ALA A 80 -0.79 -9.94 8.71
CA ALA A 80 -2.23 -10.18 8.82
C ALA A 80 -2.84 -9.42 10.01
N GLY A 81 -3.97 -8.75 9.76
CA GLY A 81 -4.65 -7.91 10.75
C GLY A 81 -4.10 -6.49 10.85
N HIS A 82 -2.96 -6.20 10.20
CA HIS A 82 -2.34 -4.88 10.26
C HIS A 82 -2.25 -4.23 8.88
N ARG A 83 -1.41 -4.78 7.99
CA ARG A 83 -1.14 -4.17 6.69
C ARG A 83 -0.66 -5.19 5.67
N THR A 84 -1.09 -4.99 4.42
CA THR A 84 -0.67 -5.76 3.26
C THR A 84 -0.29 -4.84 2.11
N LYS A 85 0.85 -5.13 1.48
CA LYS A 85 1.23 -4.55 0.20
C LYS A 85 1.02 -5.57 -0.91
N VAL A 86 0.36 -5.16 -1.98
CA VAL A 86 0.09 -5.97 -3.17
C VAL A 86 0.68 -5.26 -4.38
N ALA A 87 1.60 -5.91 -5.08
CA ALA A 87 2.16 -5.39 -6.33
C ALA A 87 1.46 -6.02 -7.53
N VAL A 88 0.94 -5.17 -8.41
CA VAL A 88 0.14 -5.57 -9.57
C VAL A 88 0.72 -5.07 -10.88
N MET A 89 0.61 -5.88 -11.92
CA MET A 89 1.02 -5.56 -13.29
C MET A 89 -0.15 -5.82 -14.24
N SER A 90 -0.22 -5.07 -15.34
CA SER A 90 -1.17 -5.37 -16.41
C SER A 90 -0.44 -5.97 -17.60
N ASN A 91 -1.02 -7.02 -18.18
CA ASN A 91 -0.63 -7.60 -19.46
C ASN A 91 -1.20 -6.81 -20.64
N ASP A 92 -2.18 -5.93 -20.39
CA ASP A 92 -2.72 -4.97 -21.36
C ASP A 92 -2.23 -3.55 -21.05
N ARG A 93 -1.69 -2.87 -22.08
CA ARG A 93 -1.14 -1.50 -21.95
C ARG A 93 -2.23 -0.45 -21.76
N ASP A 94 -3.46 -0.74 -22.17
CA ASP A 94 -4.59 0.17 -22.06
C ASP A 94 -5.30 0.05 -20.70
N VAL A 95 -4.88 -0.90 -19.86
CA VAL A 95 -5.47 -1.15 -18.53
C VAL A 95 -4.50 -0.72 -17.43
N ASP A 96 -4.97 0.17 -16.54
CA ASP A 96 -4.25 0.52 -15.32
C ASP A 96 -4.47 -0.55 -14.23
N PRO A 97 -3.44 -1.34 -13.85
CA PRO A 97 -3.61 -2.41 -12.88
C PRO A 97 -3.93 -1.89 -11.48
N VAL A 98 -3.40 -0.73 -11.09
CA VAL A 98 -3.69 -0.16 -9.77
C VAL A 98 -5.13 0.33 -9.72
N GLY A 99 -5.56 1.11 -10.73
CA GLY A 99 -6.93 1.57 -10.88
C GLY A 99 -7.96 0.44 -10.94
N ALA A 100 -7.66 -0.65 -11.66
CA ALA A 100 -8.53 -1.82 -11.73
C ALA A 100 -8.75 -2.46 -10.33
N CYS A 101 -7.68 -2.61 -9.54
CA CYS A 101 -7.78 -3.22 -8.21
C CYS A 101 -8.38 -2.27 -7.15
N VAL A 102 -8.17 -0.95 -7.29
CA VAL A 102 -8.73 0.07 -6.38
C VAL A 102 -10.22 0.27 -6.65
N GLY A 103 -10.61 0.35 -7.93
CA GLY A 103 -11.97 0.63 -8.38
C GLY A 103 -12.43 2.07 -8.11
N PRO A 104 -13.62 2.47 -8.62
CA PRO A 104 -14.17 3.81 -8.41
C PRO A 104 -14.22 4.19 -6.93
N GLY A 105 -13.57 5.32 -6.60
CA GLY A 105 -13.46 5.82 -5.23
C GLY A 105 -12.77 4.88 -4.24
N GLY A 106 -12.09 3.80 -4.67
CA GLY A 106 -11.47 2.81 -3.79
C GLY A 106 -12.40 1.70 -3.31
N GLN A 107 -13.57 1.52 -3.95
CA GLN A 107 -14.58 0.58 -3.47
C GLN A 107 -14.12 -0.88 -3.45
N ARG A 108 -13.39 -1.34 -4.48
CA ARG A 108 -12.98 -2.75 -4.62
C ARG A 108 -11.95 -3.12 -3.56
N ALA A 109 -10.90 -2.31 -3.41
CA ALA A 109 -9.90 -2.49 -2.36
C ALA A 109 -10.54 -2.47 -0.96
N ARG A 110 -11.53 -1.59 -0.71
CA ARG A 110 -12.26 -1.57 0.56
C ARG A 110 -13.14 -2.79 0.77
N SER A 111 -13.77 -3.34 -0.27
CA SER A 111 -14.51 -4.61 -0.18
C SER A 111 -13.59 -5.73 0.29
N VAL A 112 -12.40 -5.84 -0.31
CA VAL A 112 -11.39 -6.83 0.11
C VAL A 112 -10.94 -6.57 1.55
N GLN A 113 -10.64 -5.32 1.93
CA GLN A 113 -10.27 -4.97 3.31
C GLN A 113 -11.34 -5.38 4.33
N LYS A 114 -12.62 -5.13 4.03
CA LYS A 114 -13.75 -5.48 4.92
C LYS A 114 -13.89 -6.99 5.13
N GLU A 115 -13.55 -7.80 4.13
CA GLU A 115 -13.57 -9.26 4.24
C GLU A 115 -12.41 -9.80 5.11
N LEU A 116 -11.30 -9.05 5.21
CA LEU A 116 -10.16 -9.45 6.02
C LEU A 116 -10.40 -9.21 7.52
N HIS A 117 -11.17 -8.21 7.93
CA HIS A 117 -11.56 -8.01 9.34
C HIS A 117 -12.70 -6.98 9.47
N ALA A 118 -13.63 -7.21 10.41
CA ALA A 118 -14.81 -6.35 10.59
C ALA A 118 -14.63 -5.19 11.60
N GLU A 119 -13.73 -5.30 12.58
CA GLU A 119 -13.57 -4.30 13.67
C GLU A 119 -12.37 -3.33 13.46
N GLU A 120 -11.22 -3.82 12.98
CA GLU A 120 -10.06 -3.01 12.57
C GLU A 120 -9.62 -3.42 11.16
N LEU A 121 -9.62 -2.48 10.20
CA LEU A 121 -9.33 -2.81 8.80
C LEU A 121 -7.83 -2.97 8.58
N GLU A 122 -7.39 -4.19 8.25
CA GLU A 122 -6.08 -4.44 7.67
C GLU A 122 -5.90 -3.50 6.46
N ARG A 123 -4.90 -2.62 6.52
CA ARG A 123 -4.65 -1.64 5.46
C ARG A 123 -4.08 -2.36 4.24
N ILE A 124 -4.69 -2.18 3.07
CA ILE A 124 -4.14 -2.71 1.82
C ILE A 124 -3.61 -1.55 0.98
N ASP A 125 -2.30 -1.59 0.71
CA ASP A 125 -1.65 -0.73 -0.27
C ASP A 125 -1.49 -1.51 -1.57
N ILE A 126 -2.00 -0.96 -2.67
CA ILE A 126 -1.85 -1.53 -4.01
C ILE A 126 -0.83 -0.69 -4.75
N VAL A 127 0.24 -1.32 -5.23
CA VAL A 127 1.36 -0.66 -5.89
C VAL A 127 1.57 -1.25 -7.28
N ARG A 128 2.09 -0.44 -8.20
CA ARG A 128 2.46 -0.92 -9.53
C ARG A 128 3.73 -1.75 -9.43
N TRP A 129 3.70 -2.98 -9.91
CA TRP A 129 4.90 -3.78 -10.13
C TRP A 129 5.74 -3.19 -11.26
N ALA A 130 7.05 -3.27 -11.13
CA ALA A 130 8.01 -2.97 -12.18
C ALA A 130 9.08 -4.07 -12.20
N ASP A 131 9.54 -4.45 -13.38
CA ASP A 131 10.63 -5.41 -13.51
C ASP A 131 11.99 -4.77 -13.17
N GLU A 132 12.10 -3.45 -13.36
CA GLU A 132 13.28 -2.68 -12.93
C GLU A 132 13.26 -2.53 -11.39
N PRO A 133 14.27 -3.04 -10.67
CA PRO A 133 14.26 -3.05 -9.21
C PRO A 133 14.18 -1.66 -8.58
N GLU A 134 14.83 -0.65 -9.19
CA GLU A 134 14.81 0.73 -8.72
C GLU A 134 13.37 1.27 -8.67
N GLN A 135 12.63 1.07 -9.77
CA GLN A 135 11.24 1.50 -9.90
C GLN A 135 10.32 0.69 -8.97
N LEU A 136 10.56 -0.62 -8.82
CA LEU A 136 9.78 -1.47 -7.94
C LEU A 136 9.92 -1.06 -6.47
N VAL A 137 11.16 -0.79 -6.01
CA VAL A 137 11.45 -0.30 -4.66
C VAL A 137 10.79 1.05 -4.42
N GLY A 138 10.90 1.99 -5.39
CA GLY A 138 10.23 3.28 -5.30
C GLY A 138 8.70 3.14 -5.17
N ASN A 139 8.09 2.28 -5.99
CA ASN A 139 6.65 2.03 -5.97
C ASN A 139 6.20 1.36 -4.66
N ALA A 140 6.99 0.43 -4.11
CA ALA A 140 6.66 -0.33 -2.92
C ALA A 140 6.54 0.54 -1.65
N LEU A 141 7.22 1.69 -1.60
CA LEU A 141 7.16 2.64 -0.48
C LEU A 141 5.91 3.53 -0.47
N SER A 142 5.09 3.47 -1.53
CA SER A 142 3.76 4.11 -1.56
C SER A 142 2.99 3.82 -0.26
N PRO A 143 2.40 4.84 0.38
CA PRO A 143 2.05 6.17 -0.16
C PRO A 143 3.16 7.24 -0.11
N ALA A 144 4.34 6.94 0.46
CA ALA A 144 5.44 7.90 0.47
C ALA A 144 5.98 8.12 -0.96
N LYS A 145 6.28 9.38 -1.30
CA LYS A 145 6.92 9.75 -2.55
C LYS A 145 8.43 9.60 -2.37
N VAL A 146 9.03 8.95 -3.36
CA VAL A 146 10.46 8.71 -3.40
C VAL A 146 11.11 9.71 -4.36
N SER A 147 12.17 10.36 -3.89
CA SER A 147 12.96 11.31 -4.68
C SER A 147 13.99 10.59 -5.54
N SER A 148 14.70 9.61 -4.97
CA SER A 148 15.68 8.78 -5.69
C SER A 148 15.89 7.44 -5.02
N VAL A 149 16.31 6.44 -5.79
CA VAL A 149 16.66 5.10 -5.30
C VAL A 149 18.04 4.74 -5.85
N TYR A 150 18.96 4.35 -4.98
CA TYR A 150 20.29 3.87 -5.33
C TYR A 150 20.39 2.39 -4.95
N LEU A 151 20.70 1.55 -5.92
CA LEU A 151 20.84 0.11 -5.70
C LEU A 151 22.31 -0.23 -5.44
N TYR A 152 22.52 -1.09 -4.45
CA TYR A 152 23.79 -1.74 -4.14
C TYR A 152 23.61 -3.26 -4.33
N PRO A 153 23.72 -3.78 -5.56
CA PRO A 153 23.36 -5.16 -5.88
C PRO A 153 24.19 -6.21 -5.15
N GLU A 154 25.46 -5.91 -4.88
CA GLU A 154 26.36 -6.83 -4.15
C GLU A 154 25.90 -7.06 -2.71
N GLU A 155 25.26 -6.07 -2.09
CA GLU A 155 24.76 -6.12 -0.72
C GLU A 155 23.28 -6.52 -0.63
N GLY A 156 22.57 -6.48 -1.76
CA GLY A 156 21.11 -6.60 -1.81
C GLY A 156 20.40 -5.44 -1.10
N THR A 157 21.02 -4.26 -1.08
CA THR A 157 20.50 -3.06 -0.39
C THR A 157 20.06 -2.00 -1.40
N ALA A 158 18.95 -1.33 -1.11
CA ALA A 158 18.46 -0.16 -1.82
C ALA A 158 18.42 1.03 -0.86
N LEU A 159 19.21 2.06 -1.14
CA LEU A 159 19.14 3.33 -0.44
C LEU A 159 18.08 4.19 -1.11
N VAL A 160 17.07 4.59 -0.36
CA VAL A 160 15.96 5.39 -0.83
C VAL A 160 15.99 6.75 -0.18
N VAL A 161 15.98 7.79 -1.01
CA VAL A 161 15.89 9.17 -0.55
C VAL A 161 14.46 9.66 -0.71
N VAL A 162 13.91 10.23 0.36
CA VAL A 162 12.56 10.80 0.41
C VAL A 162 12.62 12.25 0.89
N PRO A 163 11.60 13.08 0.59
CA PRO A 163 11.52 14.40 1.18
C PRO A 163 11.47 14.34 2.71
N ASP A 164 12.08 15.31 3.41
CA ASP A 164 12.19 15.30 4.88
C ASP A 164 10.83 15.12 5.59
N TYR A 165 9.79 15.80 5.11
CA TYR A 165 8.44 15.72 5.67
C TYR A 165 7.74 14.37 5.45
N GLN A 166 8.32 13.47 4.64
CA GLN A 166 7.81 12.12 4.39
C GLN A 166 8.70 11.01 4.96
N LEU A 167 9.80 11.35 5.66
CA LEU A 167 10.70 10.35 6.23
C LEU A 167 9.95 9.38 7.14
N SER A 168 9.17 9.90 8.11
CA SER A 168 8.37 9.07 9.02
C SER A 168 7.31 8.25 8.27
N LEU A 169 6.65 8.82 7.26
CA LEU A 169 5.66 8.10 6.45
C LEU A 169 6.29 6.94 5.66
N ALA A 170 7.49 7.16 5.11
CA ALA A 170 8.23 6.17 4.32
C ALA A 170 8.69 4.99 5.19
N ILE A 171 9.16 5.27 6.42
CA ILE A 171 9.50 4.26 7.41
C ILE A 171 8.21 3.54 7.88
N GLY A 172 7.19 4.32 8.23
CA GLY A 172 5.93 3.90 8.82
C GLY A 172 6.05 3.49 10.28
N ARG A 173 4.92 3.42 10.98
CA ARG A 173 4.85 2.98 12.38
C ARG A 173 5.60 1.66 12.61
N GLU A 174 6.53 1.66 13.57
CA GLU A 174 7.42 0.53 13.89
C GLU A 174 8.20 -0.02 12.67
N GLY A 175 8.47 0.84 11.67
CA GLY A 175 9.12 0.47 10.42
C GLY A 175 8.27 -0.42 9.50
N GLN A 176 6.95 -0.53 9.73
CA GLN A 176 6.10 -1.48 9.02
C GLN A 176 6.07 -1.22 7.50
N ASN A 177 6.04 0.05 7.07
CA ASN A 177 5.96 0.36 5.64
C ASN A 177 7.24 -0.09 4.91
N ALA A 178 8.40 0.27 5.46
CA ALA A 178 9.70 -0.15 4.95
C ALA A 178 9.88 -1.66 4.99
N ARG A 179 9.48 -2.33 6.09
CA ARG A 179 9.57 -3.79 6.25
C ARG A 179 8.72 -4.54 5.24
N LEU A 180 7.48 -4.10 5.01
CA LEU A 180 6.62 -4.69 3.99
C LEU A 180 7.14 -4.42 2.58
N ALA A 181 7.66 -3.23 2.31
CA ALA A 181 8.29 -2.93 1.02
C ALA A 181 9.52 -3.83 0.78
N ALA A 182 10.38 -4.00 1.77
CA ALA A 182 11.55 -4.88 1.70
C ALA A 182 11.16 -6.34 1.45
N ARG A 183 10.12 -6.84 2.13
CA ARG A 183 9.58 -8.20 1.89
C ARG A 183 8.97 -8.35 0.49
N LEU A 184 8.34 -7.30 -0.02
CA LEU A 184 7.68 -7.31 -1.32
C LEU A 184 8.70 -7.30 -2.47
N THR A 185 9.76 -6.49 -2.34
CA THR A 185 10.78 -6.33 -3.39
C THR A 185 11.93 -7.34 -3.28
N GLY A 186 12.15 -7.90 -2.09
CA GLY A 186 13.31 -8.73 -1.79
C GLY A 186 14.60 -7.96 -1.51
N TRP A 187 14.55 -6.62 -1.47
CA TRP A 187 15.70 -5.76 -1.15
C TRP A 187 15.68 -5.32 0.31
N ARG A 188 16.85 -5.18 0.93
CA ARG A 188 16.98 -4.37 2.15
C ARG A 188 16.75 -2.91 1.77
N ILE A 189 15.89 -2.19 2.48
CA ILE A 189 15.55 -0.80 2.17
C ILE A 189 16.05 0.10 3.30
N ASP A 190 17.00 0.96 2.98
CA ASP A 190 17.50 2.01 3.87
C ASP A 190 16.92 3.34 3.41
N ILE A 191 16.26 4.07 4.30
CA ILE A 191 15.55 5.31 3.96
C ILE A 191 16.27 6.50 4.58
N LYS A 192 16.53 7.53 3.80
CA LYS A 192 17.11 8.80 4.24
C LYS A 192 16.28 9.97 3.74
N SER A 193 16.29 11.07 4.48
CA SER A 193 15.77 12.33 3.97
C SER A 193 16.73 12.97 2.98
N GLU A 194 16.24 13.90 2.17
CA GLU A 194 17.07 14.71 1.27
C GLU A 194 18.17 15.46 2.03
N THR A 195 17.85 16.03 3.20
CA THR A 195 18.84 16.71 4.05
C THR A 195 19.92 15.76 4.53
N GLN A 196 19.54 14.60 5.10
CA GLN A 196 20.49 13.59 5.58
C GLN A 196 21.41 13.12 4.44
N PHE A 197 20.83 12.82 3.29
CA PHE A 197 21.59 12.38 2.13
C PHE A 197 22.57 13.46 1.65
N ALA A 198 22.15 14.73 1.59
CA ALA A 198 23.00 15.83 1.16
C ALA A 198 24.17 16.09 2.13
N GLU A 199 23.93 15.98 3.44
CA GLU A 199 24.97 16.11 4.46
C GLU A 199 26.02 15.00 4.36
N GLU A 200 25.58 13.75 4.19
CA GLU A 200 26.50 12.63 3.98
C GLU A 200 27.34 12.77 2.72
N GLN A 201 26.73 13.21 1.60
CA GLN A 201 27.45 13.46 0.35
C GLN A 201 28.49 14.58 0.51
N ARG A 202 28.17 15.65 1.25
CA ARG A 202 29.13 16.72 1.55
C ARG A 202 30.28 16.20 2.40
N ALA A 203 29.98 15.47 3.48
CA ALA A 203 31.00 14.91 4.37
C ALA A 203 31.93 13.94 3.63
N PHE A 204 31.38 13.11 2.75
CA PHE A 204 32.14 12.22 1.88
C PHE A 204 33.11 13.01 0.97
N GLN A 205 32.61 14.04 0.29
CA GLN A 205 33.45 14.86 -0.59
C GLN A 205 34.59 15.55 0.16
N GLU A 206 34.31 16.12 1.33
CA GLU A 206 35.34 16.77 2.17
C GLU A 206 36.40 15.77 2.64
N ALA A 207 36.00 14.57 3.06
CA ALA A 207 36.92 13.51 3.46
C ALA A 207 37.78 13.01 2.30
N PHE A 208 37.21 12.90 1.09
CA PHE A 208 37.93 12.50 -0.12
C PHE A 208 38.97 13.56 -0.51
N GLU A 209 38.60 14.85 -0.51
CA GLU A 209 39.52 15.95 -0.81
C GLU A 209 40.64 16.09 0.23
N ALA A 210 40.34 15.78 1.49
CA ALA A 210 41.34 15.72 2.56
C ALA A 210 42.27 14.49 2.47
N GLY A 211 42.04 13.57 1.53
CA GLY A 211 42.81 12.33 1.38
C GLY A 211 42.60 11.35 2.54
N LEU A 212 41.48 11.47 3.26
CA LEU A 212 41.13 10.61 4.39
C LEU A 212 40.47 9.30 3.93
N ILE A 213 39.82 9.32 2.76
CA ILE A 213 39.16 8.17 2.15
C ILE A 213 39.54 8.03 0.68
N ASP A 214 39.46 6.81 0.13
CA ASP A 214 39.66 6.56 -1.30
C ASP A 214 38.41 6.85 -2.12
N GLU A 215 38.49 6.66 -3.44
CA GLU A 215 37.36 6.88 -4.37
C GLU A 215 36.17 5.93 -4.13
N TYR A 216 36.37 4.89 -3.32
CA TYR A 216 35.36 3.91 -2.93
C TYR A 216 34.84 4.13 -1.50
N GLY A 217 35.28 5.19 -0.81
CA GLY A 217 34.88 5.48 0.56
C GLY A 217 35.61 4.68 1.63
N ASN A 218 36.64 3.92 1.29
CA ASN A 218 37.43 3.20 2.27
C ASN A 218 38.40 4.16 2.98
N PRO A 219 38.59 4.02 4.30
CA PRO A 219 39.52 4.87 5.03
C PRO A 219 40.96 4.64 4.58
N LEU A 220 41.66 5.72 4.22
CA LEU A 220 43.09 5.73 3.89
C LEU A 220 43.98 5.95 5.13
N SER A 221 43.37 6.32 6.26
CA SER A 221 44.06 6.57 7.53
C SER A 221 43.17 6.23 8.74
N ASP A 222 43.78 6.11 9.92
CA ASP A 222 43.04 5.93 11.20
C ASP A 222 42.11 7.11 11.50
N GLU A 223 42.44 8.30 10.99
CA GLU A 223 41.60 9.50 11.09
C GLU A 223 40.39 9.40 10.15
N GLY A 224 40.59 8.88 8.93
CA GLY A 224 39.49 8.58 8.01
C GLY A 224 38.54 7.50 8.56
N ALA A 225 39.07 6.47 9.22
CA ALA A 225 38.27 5.42 9.83
C ALA A 225 37.34 5.98 10.92
N LYS A 226 37.86 6.87 11.79
CA LYS A 226 37.06 7.54 12.83
C LYS A 226 36.00 8.49 12.27
N ALA A 227 36.31 9.16 11.16
CA ALA A 227 35.36 10.08 10.51
C ALA A 227 34.14 9.31 9.93
N ILE A 228 34.37 8.15 9.32
CA ILE A 228 33.30 7.28 8.81
C ILE A 228 32.45 6.74 9.97
N GLU A 229 33.08 6.28 11.05
CA GLU A 229 32.39 5.72 12.22
C GLU A 229 31.45 6.76 12.88
N ALA A 230 31.93 8.00 13.07
CA ALA A 230 31.13 9.09 13.64
C ALA A 230 29.92 9.49 12.76
N ALA A 231 30.08 9.44 11.43
CA ALA A 231 28.98 9.70 10.50
C ALA A 231 27.88 8.63 10.60
N PHE A 232 28.27 7.36 10.73
CA PHE A 232 27.34 6.25 10.89
C PHE A 232 26.54 6.32 12.19
N GLU A 233 27.21 6.61 13.32
CA GLU A 233 26.55 6.77 14.63
C GLU A 233 25.52 7.93 14.62
N SER A 234 25.85 9.03 13.94
CA SER A 234 24.96 10.19 13.80
C SER A 234 23.70 9.84 12.99
N ALA A 235 23.85 9.14 11.87
CA ALA A 235 22.72 8.67 11.06
C ALA A 235 21.81 7.71 11.84
N GLU A 236 22.38 6.82 12.64
CA GLU A 236 21.61 5.88 13.47
C GLU A 236 20.82 6.59 14.58
N ALA A 237 21.40 7.64 15.19
CA ALA A 237 20.73 8.44 16.21
C ALA A 237 19.51 9.18 15.64
N VAL A 238 19.60 9.77 14.44
CA VAL A 238 18.45 10.42 13.81
C VAL A 238 17.37 9.41 13.45
N ARG A 239 17.76 8.22 12.95
CA ARG A 239 16.80 7.13 12.70
C ARG A 239 16.05 6.73 13.97
N ARG A 240 16.73 6.70 15.11
CA ARG A 240 16.13 6.38 16.41
C ARG A 240 15.16 7.47 16.87
N SER A 241 15.55 8.74 16.78
CA SER A 241 14.68 9.88 17.13
C SER A 241 13.40 9.89 16.31
N ALA A 242 13.48 9.66 14.99
CA ALA A 242 12.30 9.65 14.11
C ALA A 242 11.31 8.52 14.43
N LEU A 243 11.76 7.46 15.13
CA LEU A 243 10.90 6.37 15.63
C LEU A 243 10.31 6.69 17.01
N GLU A 244 11.02 7.46 17.84
CA GLU A 244 10.61 7.85 19.19
C GLU A 244 9.58 9.00 19.19
N ASP A 245 9.71 9.95 18.26
CA ASP A 245 8.76 11.08 18.10
C ASP A 245 7.31 10.59 17.82
N GLU A 246 7.13 9.35 17.34
CA GLU A 246 5.80 8.73 17.17
C GLU A 246 5.20 8.17 18.47
N GLU A 247 5.98 7.77 19.48
CA GLU A 247 5.39 7.30 20.76
C GLU A 247 4.66 8.46 21.47
N ASP A 248 5.22 9.67 21.40
CA ASP A 248 4.66 10.86 22.03
C ASP A 248 3.46 11.46 21.26
N ASP A 249 3.46 11.42 19.92
CA ASP A 249 2.30 11.86 19.11
C ASP A 249 1.10 10.90 19.25
N VAL A 250 1.34 9.60 19.49
CA VAL A 250 0.28 8.61 19.73
C VAL A 250 -0.24 8.67 21.19
N LEU A 251 0.61 9.02 22.16
CA LEU A 251 0.22 9.22 23.56
C LEU A 251 -0.52 10.55 23.82
N SER A 252 -0.31 11.55 22.96
CA SER A 252 -0.96 12.87 23.05
C SER A 252 -2.21 13.01 22.17
N ALA A 253 -2.43 12.08 21.24
CA ALA A 253 -3.69 11.98 20.50
C ALA A 253 -4.80 11.42 21.39
N GLU A 254 -5.68 12.28 21.90
CA GLU A 254 -6.99 11.82 22.38
C GLU A 254 -7.72 11.07 21.24
N PRO A 255 -8.50 10.02 21.54
CA PRO A 255 -9.18 9.24 20.51
C PRO A 255 -10.36 10.06 19.98
N ASP A 256 -10.11 10.95 19.01
CA ASP A 256 -11.16 11.80 18.48
C ASP A 256 -11.87 11.17 17.26
N ALA A 257 -13.18 11.13 17.44
CA ALA A 257 -14.30 11.03 16.50
C ALA A 257 -14.38 9.85 15.52
N THR A 258 -15.29 8.92 15.84
CA THR A 258 -16.25 8.37 14.88
C THR A 258 -16.70 9.43 13.86
N PRO A 259 -16.72 9.16 12.54
CA PRO A 259 -17.32 10.09 11.59
C PRO A 259 -18.83 10.10 11.80
N THR A 260 -19.29 11.05 12.61
CA THR A 260 -20.69 11.43 12.75
C THR A 260 -20.85 12.76 12.04
N ASP A 261 -21.72 12.77 11.03
CA ASP A 261 -22.30 13.94 10.34
C ASP A 261 -21.38 15.14 10.06
N LEU A 262 -20.89 15.21 8.81
CA LEU A 262 -20.74 16.52 8.17
C LEU A 262 -22.13 17.17 8.11
N PRO A 263 -22.29 18.46 8.51
CA PRO A 263 -23.53 19.16 8.26
C PRO A 263 -23.74 19.21 6.75
N ILE A 264 -24.84 18.60 6.31
CA ILE A 264 -25.41 18.81 4.97
C ILE A 264 -25.64 20.32 4.86
N GLY A 265 -24.73 21.01 4.17
CA GLY A 265 -25.02 22.34 3.66
C GLY A 265 -26.32 22.24 2.85
N ALA A 266 -27.25 23.15 3.11
CA ALA A 266 -28.51 23.22 2.39
C ALA A 266 -28.26 23.08 0.88
N PRO A 267 -29.11 22.34 0.14
CA PRO A 267 -28.99 22.25 -1.30
C PRO A 267 -28.97 23.67 -1.89
N PRO A 268 -28.07 23.98 -2.84
CA PRO A 268 -28.16 25.26 -3.54
C PRO A 268 -29.55 25.37 -4.18
N ASP A 269 -30.15 26.55 -4.06
CA ASP A 269 -31.44 26.84 -4.69
C ASP A 269 -31.40 26.48 -6.18
N PRO A 270 -32.48 25.91 -6.74
CA PRO A 270 -32.55 25.63 -8.16
C PRO A 270 -32.37 26.94 -8.93
N ILE A 271 -31.33 27.00 -9.76
CA ILE A 271 -31.16 28.06 -10.74
C ILE A 271 -32.34 27.96 -11.71
N VAL A 272 -33.34 28.80 -11.50
CA VAL A 272 -34.42 29.03 -12.46
C VAL A 272 -33.80 29.79 -13.64
N PRO A 273 -33.77 29.25 -14.86
CA PRO A 273 -33.36 30.04 -16.01
C PRO A 273 -34.33 31.20 -16.21
N GLU A 274 -33.82 32.42 -16.29
CA GLU A 274 -34.63 33.58 -16.67
C GLU A 274 -35.22 33.36 -18.07
N PRO A 275 -36.49 33.73 -18.32
CA PRO A 275 -37.10 33.55 -19.62
C PRO A 275 -36.43 34.49 -20.64
N THR A 276 -35.70 33.91 -21.59
CA THR A 276 -35.31 34.59 -22.83
C THR A 276 -36.58 35.03 -23.55
N GLU A 277 -36.72 36.34 -23.80
CA GLU A 277 -37.73 36.92 -24.69
C GLU A 277 -37.61 36.28 -26.07
N VAL A 278 -38.65 35.52 -26.44
CA VAL A 278 -38.84 35.04 -27.81
C VAL A 278 -39.49 36.20 -28.57
N VAL A 279 -38.73 36.87 -29.43
CA VAL A 279 -39.28 37.83 -30.38
C VAL A 279 -40.01 37.04 -31.47
N GLU A 280 -41.34 37.20 -31.52
CA GLU A 280 -42.18 36.70 -32.59
C GLU A 280 -41.79 37.33 -33.94
N VAL A 281 -41.35 36.49 -34.87
CA VAL A 281 -41.38 36.83 -36.30
C VAL A 281 -42.62 36.17 -36.87
N THR A 282 -43.64 36.99 -37.12
CA THR A 282 -44.85 36.61 -37.83
C THR A 282 -44.54 36.48 -39.32
N ASP A 283 -44.95 35.36 -39.92
CA ASP A 283 -45.14 35.27 -41.37
C ASP A 283 -46.62 34.92 -41.64
N PRO A 284 -47.31 35.63 -42.54
CA PRO A 284 -48.76 35.59 -42.64
C PRO A 284 -49.27 34.46 -43.55
N GLU A 285 -50.30 33.78 -43.03
CA GLU A 285 -51.55 33.38 -43.71
C GLU A 285 -51.59 32.41 -44.91
N GLN A 286 -52.54 31.46 -44.75
CA GLN A 286 -53.50 30.91 -45.73
C GLN A 286 -53.01 29.85 -46.73
N ASP A 287 -53.80 28.86 -47.14
CA ASP A 287 -54.99 28.11 -46.70
C ASP A 287 -55.05 26.89 -47.69
N PRO A 288 -55.99 25.91 -47.65
CA PRO A 288 -55.70 24.52 -47.97
C PRO A 288 -56.08 24.23 -49.44
N THR A 289 -55.63 23.11 -50.01
CA THR A 289 -56.47 22.24 -50.86
C THR A 289 -55.70 21.06 -51.47
N ALA A 290 -56.44 19.94 -51.56
CA ALA A 290 -56.38 18.88 -52.57
C ALA A 290 -55.33 17.74 -52.44
N THR A 291 -55.82 16.63 -51.89
CA THR A 291 -55.68 15.21 -52.34
C THR A 291 -55.74 15.07 -53.89
N PRO A 292 -55.23 14.01 -54.55
CA PRO A 292 -54.85 12.67 -54.06
C PRO A 292 -53.36 12.29 -54.08
#